data_AF-A0A252F1F3-F1
#
_entry.id   AF-A0A252F1F3-F1
#
_cell.length_a   1.000
_cell.length_b   1.000
_cell.length_c   1.000
_cell.angle_alpha   90.00
_cell.angle_beta   90.00
_cell.angle_gamma   90.00
#
_symmetry.space_group_name_H-M   'P 1'
#
loop_
_entity.id
_entity.type
_entity.pdbx_description
1 polymer ?
#
loop_
_entity_poly.entity_id
_entity_poly.type
_entity_poly.pdbx_seq_one_letter_code
_entity_poly.pdbx_strand_id
1 'polypeptide(L)'
;MNHSLGGKNLAEGQKGAIWADFFSMPLLTAVLFGLLSKKAPAIAPKIIVPVHMVLYGLTKVIPFFSQFHYLYVVFALFVLECIIYFVCIKAAPRKTDWEMPDAKVLDMTPWKTGKYWAIAGIAVVVLMYIIFSPLVLA
;
A
#
# COMPACT_ATOMS: atom_id res chain seq x y z
N MET A 1 36.97 -15.27 11.50
CA MET A 1 36.37 -15.40 10.15
C MET A 1 34.91 -14.92 10.12
N ASN A 2 34.50 -14.07 11.08
CA ASN A 2 33.07 -13.92 11.45
C ASN A 2 32.54 -12.51 11.13
N HIS A 3 33.42 -11.58 10.73
CA HIS A 3 33.07 -10.19 10.42
C HIS A 3 32.54 -10.01 8.97
N SER A 4 32.82 -10.95 8.07
CA SER A 4 32.35 -10.93 6.68
C SER A 4 30.91 -11.47 6.51
N LEU A 5 30.48 -12.38 7.40
CA LEU A 5 29.14 -12.97 7.33
C LEU A 5 28.03 -12.00 7.77
N GLY A 6 28.31 -11.13 8.76
CA GLY A 6 27.36 -10.11 9.22
C GLY A 6 27.04 -9.07 8.13
N GLY A 7 28.05 -8.55 7.43
CA GLY A 7 27.84 -7.57 6.35
C GLY A 7 27.06 -8.11 5.15
N LYS A 8 27.21 -9.40 4.82
CA LYS A 8 26.46 -10.05 3.74
C LYS A 8 24.99 -10.20 4.09
N ASN A 9 24.67 -10.62 5.31
CA ASN A 9 23.27 -10.74 5.77
C ASN A 9 22.57 -9.38 5.89
N LEU A 10 23.31 -8.32 6.25
CA LEU A 10 22.78 -6.95 6.28
C LEU A 10 22.49 -6.43 4.87
N ALA A 11 23.39 -6.69 3.91
CA ALA A 11 23.16 -6.34 2.51
C ALA A 11 21.99 -7.12 1.89
N GLU A 12 21.82 -8.40 2.26
CA GLU A 12 20.67 -9.21 1.84
C GLU A 12 19.36 -8.75 2.48
N GLY A 13 19.38 -8.37 3.77
CA GLY A 13 18.23 -7.78 4.46
C GLY A 13 17.82 -6.43 3.86
N GLN A 14 18.78 -5.56 3.54
CA GLN A 14 18.52 -4.29 2.86
C GLN A 14 17.97 -4.49 1.45
N LYS A 15 18.48 -5.48 0.70
CA LYS A 15 17.91 -5.85 -0.60
C LYS A 15 16.45 -6.29 -0.43
N GLY A 16 16.16 -7.16 0.53
CA GLY A 16 14.81 -7.62 0.84
C GLY A 16 13.84 -6.47 1.15
N ALA A 17 14.28 -5.48 1.93
CA ALA A 17 13.48 -4.30 2.24
C ALA A 17 13.17 -3.47 0.98
N ILE A 18 14.16 -3.25 0.11
CA ILE A 18 13.94 -2.54 -1.16
C ILE A 18 12.92 -3.28 -2.02
N TRP A 19 13.05 -4.60 -2.16
CA TRP A 19 12.08 -5.40 -2.92
C TRP A 19 10.67 -5.29 -2.31
N ALA A 20 10.55 -5.39 -0.99
CA ALA A 20 9.28 -5.25 -0.30
C ALA A 20 8.64 -3.88 -0.56
N ASP A 21 9.42 -2.79 -0.54
CA ASP A 21 8.92 -1.43 -0.80
C ASP A 21 8.36 -1.30 -2.22
N PHE A 22 9.05 -1.86 -3.23
CA PHE A 22 8.58 -1.83 -4.63
C PHE A 22 7.28 -2.62 -4.86
N PHE A 23 7.05 -3.70 -4.11
CA PHE A 23 5.82 -4.51 -4.25
C PHE A 23 4.70 -4.06 -3.32
N SER A 24 5.00 -3.44 -2.19
CA SER A 24 4.04 -3.05 -1.16
C SER A 24 3.00 -2.04 -1.68
N MET A 25 3.44 -1.03 -2.44
CA MET A 25 2.54 -0.03 -3.05
C MET A 25 1.56 -0.66 -4.06
N PRO A 26 2.03 -1.35 -5.12
CA PRO A 26 1.15 -2.02 -6.07
C PRO A 26 0.24 -3.07 -5.42
N LEU A 27 0.73 -3.77 -4.40
CA LEU A 27 -0.03 -4.78 -3.65
C LEU A 27 -1.15 -4.14 -2.83
N LEU A 28 -0.87 -3.04 -2.12
CA LEU A 28 -1.88 -2.28 -1.39
C LEU A 28 -2.99 -1.82 -2.33
N THR A 29 -2.63 -1.25 -3.47
CA THR A 29 -3.60 -0.81 -4.49
C THR A 29 -4.38 -2.01 -5.05
N ALA A 30 -3.72 -3.15 -5.32
CA ALA A 30 -4.37 -4.36 -5.79
C ALA A 30 -5.42 -4.91 -4.81
N VAL A 31 -5.08 -4.97 -3.52
CA VAL A 31 -5.99 -5.45 -2.46
C VAL A 31 -7.13 -4.46 -2.26
N LEU A 32 -6.84 -3.16 -2.22
CA LEU A 32 -7.86 -2.11 -2.10
C LEU A 32 -8.89 -2.20 -3.23
N PHE A 33 -8.44 -2.27 -4.49
CA PHE A 33 -9.33 -2.42 -5.64
C PHE A 33 -9.95 -3.81 -5.76
N GLY A 34 -9.29 -4.87 -5.27
CA GLY A 34 -9.86 -6.21 -5.20
C GLY A 34 -11.00 -6.33 -4.19
N LEU A 35 -10.94 -5.58 -3.08
CA LEU A 35 -12.01 -5.49 -2.09
C LEU A 35 -13.12 -4.54 -2.53
N LEU A 36 -12.79 -3.40 -3.16
CA LEU A 36 -13.76 -2.41 -3.61
C LEU A 36 -14.46 -2.78 -4.93
N SER A 37 -13.81 -3.56 -5.80
CA SER A 37 -14.33 -3.89 -7.13
C SER A 37 -14.41 -5.41 -7.37
N LYS A 38 -15.63 -5.94 -7.42
CA LYS A 38 -15.93 -7.35 -7.79
C LYS A 38 -15.46 -7.73 -9.20
N LYS A 39 -15.03 -6.75 -10.01
CA LYS A 39 -14.62 -6.93 -11.41
C LYS A 39 -13.12 -6.69 -11.66
N ALA A 40 -12.28 -6.70 -10.62
CA ALA A 40 -10.84 -6.56 -10.79
C ALA A 40 -10.28 -7.74 -11.62
N PRO A 41 -9.70 -7.50 -12.81
CA PRO A 41 -9.16 -8.57 -13.64
C PRO A 41 -7.80 -9.03 -13.09
N ALA A 42 -7.55 -10.35 -13.12
CA ALA A 42 -6.25 -10.94 -12.73
C ALA A 42 -5.07 -10.51 -13.63
N ILE A 43 -5.36 -9.77 -14.70
CA ILE A 43 -4.38 -9.16 -15.61
C ILE A 43 -3.93 -7.77 -15.11
N ALA A 44 -4.74 -7.07 -14.31
CA ALA A 44 -4.40 -5.73 -13.84
C ALA A 44 -3.07 -5.67 -13.05
N PRO A 45 -2.82 -6.56 -12.06
CA PRO A 45 -1.55 -6.55 -11.32
C PRO A 45 -0.34 -6.83 -12.22
N LYS A 46 -0.51 -7.65 -13.27
CA LYS A 46 0.58 -7.98 -14.20
C LYS A 46 1.05 -6.77 -15.01
N ILE A 47 0.18 -5.80 -15.24
CA ILE A 47 0.50 -4.57 -15.98
C ILE A 47 0.92 -3.47 -15.01
N ILE A 48 0.28 -3.36 -13.84
CA ILE A 48 0.58 -2.32 -12.85
C ILE A 48 2.00 -2.44 -12.31
N VAL A 49 2.47 -3.65 -12.00
CA VAL A 49 3.78 -3.88 -11.36
C VAL A 49 4.94 -3.36 -12.23
N PRO A 50 5.07 -3.74 -13.51
CA PRO A 50 6.13 -3.21 -14.36
C PRO A 50 5.98 -1.70 -14.61
N VAL A 51 4.75 -1.19 -14.76
CA VAL A 51 4.53 0.25 -14.94
C VAL A 51 4.97 1.04 -13.71
N HIS A 52 4.62 0.59 -12.51
CA HIS A 52 5.05 1.19 -11.25
C HIS A 52 6.57 1.18 -11.13
N MET A 53 7.20 0.03 -11.41
CA MET A 53 8.65 -0.12 -11.32
C MET A 53 9.38 0.88 -12.21
N VAL A 54 8.89 1.10 -13.44
CA VAL A 54 9.46 2.08 -14.37
C VAL A 54 9.20 3.51 -13.90
N LEU A 55 7.97 3.84 -13.47
CA LEU A 55 7.62 5.20 -13.03
C LEU A 55 8.33 5.62 -11.74
N TYR A 56 8.38 4.75 -10.75
CA TYR A 56 9.07 5.03 -9.49
C TYR A 56 10.58 5.13 -9.71
N GLY A 57 11.14 4.26 -10.57
CA GLY A 57 12.53 4.36 -11.01
C GLY A 57 12.84 5.69 -11.68
N LEU A 58 11.99 6.13 -12.62
CA LEU A 58 12.09 7.43 -13.29
C LEU A 58 12.08 8.60 -12.30
N THR A 59 11.25 8.52 -11.28
CA THR A 59 11.15 9.59 -10.28
C THR A 59 12.41 9.70 -9.40
N LYS A 60 13.17 8.60 -9.24
CA LYS A 60 14.45 8.59 -8.51
C LYS A 60 15.65 9.04 -9.35
N VAL A 61 15.62 8.86 -10.67
CA VAL A 61 16.72 9.27 -11.56
C VAL A 61 16.62 10.73 -12.02
N ILE A 62 15.44 11.34 -11.95
CA ILE A 62 15.23 12.75 -12.33
C ILE A 62 15.41 13.64 -11.08
N PRO A 63 16.47 14.46 -10.98
CA PRO A 63 16.73 15.33 -9.81
C PRO A 63 15.67 16.42 -9.60
N PHE A 64 14.84 16.69 -10.61
CA PHE A 64 13.77 17.69 -10.57
C PHE A 64 12.72 17.40 -9.50
N PHE A 65 12.43 16.11 -9.21
CA PHE A 65 11.49 15.72 -8.15
C PHE A 65 12.11 15.75 -6.74
N SER A 66 13.44 15.92 -6.63
CA SER A 66 14.14 16.01 -5.34
C SER A 66 13.85 17.29 -4.56
N GLN A 67 13.24 18.29 -5.20
CA GLN A 67 12.75 19.50 -4.56
C GLN A 67 11.43 19.28 -3.84
N PHE A 68 10.67 18.24 -4.21
CA PHE A 68 9.39 17.91 -3.58
C PHE A 68 9.58 16.87 -2.48
N HIS A 69 8.84 17.03 -1.40
CA HIS A 69 8.85 16.06 -0.30
C HIS A 69 8.42 14.68 -0.82
N TYR A 70 9.09 13.63 -0.36
CA TYR A 70 8.85 12.24 -0.78
C TYR A 70 7.36 11.85 -0.75
N LEU A 71 6.61 12.36 0.24
CA LEU A 71 5.18 12.09 0.39
C LEU A 71 4.34 12.56 -0.81
N TYR A 72 4.68 13.69 -1.44
CA TYR A 72 3.97 14.16 -2.64
C TYR A 72 4.22 13.27 -3.85
N VAL A 73 5.46 12.82 -4.02
CA VAL A 73 5.85 11.90 -5.10
C VAL A 73 5.08 10.57 -4.97
N VAL A 74 5.09 10.01 -3.76
CA VAL A 74 4.38 8.77 -3.46
C VAL A 74 2.87 8.94 -3.65
N PHE A 75 2.30 10.06 -3.21
CA PHE A 75 0.89 10.35 -3.42
C PHE A 75 0.52 10.45 -4.92
N ALA A 76 1.33 11.15 -5.71
CA ALA A 76 1.10 11.27 -7.15
C ALA A 76 1.19 9.91 -7.87
N LEU A 77 2.17 9.08 -7.49
CA LEU A 77 2.32 7.71 -7.98
C LEU A 77 1.10 6.85 -7.61
N PHE A 78 0.61 6.96 -6.37
CA PHE A 78 -0.57 6.24 -5.92
C PHE A 78 -1.83 6.61 -6.70
N VAL A 79 -2.06 7.90 -6.94
CA VAL A 79 -3.20 8.37 -7.75
C VAL A 79 -3.10 7.85 -9.18
N LEU A 80 -1.90 7.87 -9.76
CA LEU A 80 -1.67 7.35 -11.10
C LEU A 80 -1.92 5.84 -11.18
N GLU A 81 -1.47 5.06 -10.20
CA GLU A 81 -1.80 3.63 -10.10
C GLU A 81 -3.32 3.39 -10.03
N CYS A 82 -4.03 4.19 -9.23
CA CYS A 82 -5.49 4.11 -9.12
C CYS A 82 -6.16 4.35 -10.48
N ILE A 83 -5.66 5.32 -11.26
CA ILE A 83 -6.15 5.61 -12.61
C ILE A 83 -5.89 4.43 -13.54
N ILE A 84 -4.68 3.85 -13.52
CA ILE A 84 -4.36 2.66 -14.33
C ILE A 84 -5.28 1.50 -13.94
N TYR A 85 -5.49 1.26 -12.64
CA TYR A 85 -6.41 0.23 -12.16
C TYR A 85 -7.83 0.46 -12.68
N PHE A 86 -8.33 1.70 -12.61
CA PHE A 86 -9.64 2.06 -13.12
C PHE A 86 -9.76 1.82 -14.63
N VAL A 87 -8.75 2.22 -15.41
CA VAL A 87 -8.70 1.98 -16.86
C VAL A 87 -8.64 0.49 -17.17
N CYS A 88 -7.83 -0.29 -16.46
CA CYS A 88 -7.75 -1.74 -16.63
C CYS A 88 -9.07 -2.45 -16.30
N ILE A 89 -9.78 -2.02 -15.23
CA ILE A 89 -11.11 -2.53 -14.88
C ILE A 89 -12.12 -2.24 -15.99
N LYS A 90 -12.08 -1.05 -16.59
CA LYS A 90 -12.98 -0.65 -17.68
C LYS A 90 -12.64 -1.32 -19.01
N ALA A 91 -11.35 -1.50 -19.32
CA ALA A 91 -10.87 -2.03 -20.59
C ALA A 91 -10.93 -3.56 -20.68
N ALA A 92 -10.76 -4.26 -19.56
CA ALA A 92 -10.82 -5.72 -19.49
C ALA A 92 -11.60 -6.18 -18.25
N PRO A 93 -12.90 -5.85 -18.13
CA PRO A 93 -13.71 -6.35 -17.04
C PRO A 93 -13.70 -7.87 -17.06
N ARG A 94 -13.46 -8.49 -15.90
CA ARG A 94 -13.46 -9.95 -15.75
C ARG A 94 -14.81 -10.51 -16.21
N LYS A 95 -14.78 -11.52 -17.10
CA LYS A 95 -15.99 -12.15 -17.68
C LYS A 95 -16.81 -12.96 -16.67
N THR A 96 -16.19 -13.39 -15.58
CA THR A 96 -16.87 -14.02 -14.44
C THR A 96 -16.87 -13.04 -13.28
N ASP A 97 -18.04 -12.70 -12.77
CA ASP A 97 -18.15 -11.94 -11.53
C ASP A 97 -17.47 -12.77 -10.43
N TRP A 98 -16.56 -12.13 -9.69
CA TRP A 98 -15.94 -12.77 -8.54
C TRP A 98 -17.00 -12.89 -7.45
N GLU A 99 -17.68 -14.03 -7.41
CA GLU A 99 -18.30 -14.50 -6.18
C GLU A 99 -17.15 -14.82 -5.25
N MET A 100 -16.98 -14.01 -4.19
CA MET A 100 -16.22 -14.47 -3.03
C MET A 100 -16.90 -15.78 -2.62
N PRO A 101 -16.28 -16.96 -2.75
CA PRO A 101 -16.83 -18.12 -2.06
C PRO A 101 -16.86 -17.68 -0.60
N ASP A 102 -18.06 -17.64 -0.01
CA ASP A 102 -18.23 -17.42 1.41
C ASP A 102 -17.44 -18.55 2.09
N ALA A 103 -16.16 -18.28 2.38
CA ALA A 103 -15.39 -19.03 3.33
C ALA A 103 -16.04 -18.67 4.66
N LYS A 104 -17.14 -19.38 4.93
CA LYS A 104 -17.99 -19.37 6.13
C LYS A 104 -17.21 -19.86 7.35
N VAL A 105 -15.94 -19.44 7.45
CA VAL A 105 -14.87 -19.88 8.34
C VAL A 105 -14.44 -18.73 9.25
N LEU A 106 -14.88 -17.50 8.97
CA LEU A 106 -14.72 -16.36 9.88
C LEU A 106 -16.10 -15.81 10.22
N ASP A 107 -16.54 -16.02 11.46
CA ASP A 107 -17.67 -15.31 12.05
C ASP A 107 -17.37 -13.80 12.02
N MET A 108 -17.88 -13.11 11.01
CA MET A 108 -17.86 -11.64 10.93
C MET A 108 -18.91 -11.01 11.86
N THR A 109 -19.46 -11.77 12.82
CA THR A 109 -20.37 -11.22 13.83
C THR A 109 -19.65 -10.07 14.55
N PRO A 110 -20.14 -8.83 14.43
CA PRO A 110 -19.47 -7.68 15.02
C PRO A 110 -19.39 -7.90 16.53
N TRP A 111 -18.16 -7.88 17.06
CA TRP A 111 -17.94 -8.01 18.50
C TRP A 111 -18.77 -6.93 19.21
N LYS A 112 -19.70 -7.33 20.08
CA LYS A 112 -20.59 -6.42 20.82
C LYS A 112 -19.84 -5.27 21.51
N THR A 113 -18.61 -5.50 21.98
CA THR A 113 -17.75 -4.47 22.58
C THR A 113 -16.66 -3.92 21.65
N GLY A 114 -16.55 -4.43 20.41
CA GLY A 114 -15.54 -4.00 19.45
C GLY A 114 -15.63 -2.51 19.10
N LYS A 115 -16.85 -1.94 19.08
CA LYS A 115 -17.05 -0.49 18.87
C LYS A 115 -16.40 0.36 19.98
N TYR A 116 -16.49 -0.06 21.24
CA TYR A 116 -15.89 0.67 22.36
C TYR A 116 -14.37 0.64 22.29
N TRP A 117 -13.78 -0.52 21.98
CA TRP A 117 -12.32 -0.64 21.81
C TRP A 117 -11.79 0.14 20.60
N ALA A 118 -12.55 0.19 19.50
CA ALA A 118 -12.20 1.02 18.35
C ALA A 118 -12.21 2.53 18.71
N ILE A 119 -13.23 2.99 19.44
CA ILE A 119 -13.31 4.38 19.91
C ILE A 119 -12.16 4.70 20.87
N ALA A 120 -11.87 3.80 21.81
CA ALA A 120 -10.76 3.97 22.75
C ALA A 120 -9.40 4.08 22.02
N GLY A 121 -9.17 3.21 21.02
CA GLY A 121 -7.96 3.26 20.21
C GLY A 121 -7.82 4.58 19.44
N ILE A 122 -8.89 5.05 18.80
CA ILE A 122 -8.91 6.35 18.11
C ILE A 122 -8.64 7.49 19.09
N ALA A 123 -9.27 7.47 20.27
CA ALA A 123 -9.08 8.50 21.29
C ALA A 123 -7.61 8.58 21.77
N VAL A 124 -6.95 7.44 21.96
CA VAL A 124 -5.52 7.39 22.34
C VAL A 124 -4.64 8.01 21.25
N VAL A 125 -4.89 7.69 19.98
CA VAL A 125 -4.12 8.27 18.86
C VAL A 125 -4.33 9.79 18.78
N VAL A 126 -5.57 10.26 18.95
CA VAL A 126 -5.89 11.69 18.96
C VAL A 126 -5.22 12.40 20.13
N LEU A 127 -5.28 11.84 21.34
CA LEU A 127 -4.62 12.40 22.52
C LEU A 127 -3.10 12.47 22.35
N MET A 128 -2.49 11.40 21.83
CA MET A 128 -1.06 11.38 21.50
C MET A 128 -0.73 12.48 20.49
N TYR A 129 -1.53 12.64 19.43
CA TYR A 129 -1.32 13.67 18.44
C TYR A 129 -1.44 15.08 19.06
N ILE A 130 -2.41 15.32 19.94
CA ILE A 130 -2.57 16.62 20.61
C ILE A 130 -1.38 16.93 21.53
N ILE A 131 -0.91 15.97 22.31
CA ILE A 131 0.20 16.15 23.26
C ILE A 131 1.53 16.39 22.53
N PHE A 132 1.78 15.68 21.42
CA PHE A 132 3.02 15.78 20.65
C PHE A 132 2.93 16.77 19.48
N SER A 133 1.78 17.39 19.24
CA SER A 133 1.62 18.42 18.21
C SER A 133 2.10 19.78 18.74
N PRO A 134 2.94 20.51 17.98
CA PRO A 134 3.45 21.82 18.36
C PRO A 134 2.36 22.91 18.44
N LEU A 135 1.07 22.57 18.26
CA LEU A 135 -0.07 23.48 18.47
C LEU A 135 -0.43 23.71 19.96
N VAL A 136 0.02 22.85 20.88
CA VAL A 136 -0.23 22.98 22.33
C VAL A 136 1.03 23.39 23.11
N LEU A 137 2.22 23.20 22.53
CA LEU A 137 3.52 23.52 23.13
C LEU A 137 4.19 24.79 22.56
N ALA A 138 3.56 25.47 21.60
CA ALA A 138 4.00 26.78 21.10
C ALA A 138 3.30 27.93 21.84
#